data_AF-A0A834RA56-F1
#
_entry.id   AF-A0A834RA56-F1
#
_cell.length_a   1.000
_cell.length_b   1.000
_cell.length_c   1.000
_cell.angle_alpha   90.00
_cell.angle_beta   90.00
_cell.angle_gamma   90.00
#
_symmetry.space_group_name_H-M   'P 1'
#
loop_
_entity.id
_entity.type
_entity.pdbx_description
1 polymer ?
#
loop_
_entity_poly.entity_id
_entity_poly.type
_entity_poly.pdbx_seq_one_letter_code
_entity_poly.pdbx_strand_id
1 'polypeptide(L)'
;MLSHTVDTLSVMMYPRFKDNSLHGFRNWNLTSIHFWGEDPIGIWRLYIQNVQKSMGPARLLNVELILHGITKPGGCFRKKPFRRYLDEELIQKVITKVPEYSETLPEAYNQFFETFE
;
A
#
# COMPACT_ATOMS: atom_id res chain seq x y z
N MET A 1 -25.99 -8.20 -4.54
CA MET A 1 -24.94 -8.09 -3.50
C MET A 1 -23.63 -8.02 -4.26
N LEU A 2 -23.02 -6.84 -4.38
CA LEU A 2 -21.79 -6.64 -5.18
C LEU A 2 -20.59 -6.72 -4.23
N SER A 3 -19.96 -7.90 -4.13
CA SER A 3 -18.63 -8.02 -3.52
C SER A 3 -17.61 -7.89 -4.64
N HIS A 4 -17.19 -6.66 -4.93
CA HIS A 4 -15.94 -6.45 -5.64
C HIS A 4 -14.89 -6.18 -4.58
N THR A 5 -14.27 -7.24 -4.06
CA THR A 5 -13.00 -7.11 -3.35
C THR A 5 -11.98 -6.71 -4.41
N VAL A 6 -11.78 -5.40 -4.57
CA VAL A 6 -10.55 -4.92 -5.21
C VAL A 6 -9.45 -5.29 -4.23
N ASP A 7 -8.50 -6.11 -4.65
CA ASP A 7 -7.29 -6.36 -3.87
C ASP A 7 -6.50 -5.05 -3.85
N THR A 8 -6.78 -4.21 -2.85
CA THR A 8 -6.09 -2.93 -2.71
C THR A 8 -4.62 -3.18 -2.46
N LEU A 9 -3.78 -2.63 -3.33
CA LEU A 9 -2.34 -2.71 -3.22
C LEU A 9 -1.79 -1.40 -2.62
N SER A 10 -0.89 -1.53 -1.65
CA SER A 10 -0.16 -0.38 -1.12
C SER A 10 1.34 -0.62 -1.14
N VAL A 11 2.05 0.29 -1.79
CA VAL A 11 3.50 0.29 -1.86
C VAL A 11 4.05 1.02 -0.64
N MET A 12 4.57 0.27 0.32
CA MET A 12 5.03 0.85 1.58
C MET A 12 6.43 1.46 1.48
N MET A 13 7.25 1.00 0.53
CA MET A 13 8.62 1.47 0.34
C MET A 13 9.12 1.11 -1.07
N TYR A 14 9.72 2.08 -1.75
CA TYR A 14 10.44 1.85 -2.99
C TYR A 14 11.92 1.54 -2.74
N PRO A 15 12.61 0.86 -3.67
CA PRO A 15 14.06 0.67 -3.59
C PRO A 15 14.79 2.02 -3.48
N ARG A 16 15.63 2.17 -2.46
CA ARG A 16 16.45 3.37 -2.25
C ARG A 16 17.90 3.05 -2.61
N PHE A 17 18.26 3.13 -3.90
CA PHE A 17 19.58 2.72 -4.38
C PHE A 17 20.79 3.44 -3.75
N LYS A 18 20.57 4.60 -3.13
CA LYS A 18 21.60 5.36 -2.39
C LYS A 18 21.66 5.00 -0.90
N ASP A 19 20.71 4.22 -0.38
CA ASP A 19 20.70 3.76 1.00
C ASP A 19 21.57 2.51 1.14
N ASN A 20 22.75 2.69 1.74
CA ASN A 20 23.72 1.64 2.02
C ASN A 20 23.71 1.21 3.50
N SER A 21 22.66 1.54 4.25
CA SER A 21 22.56 1.20 5.67
C SER A 21 22.46 -0.31 5.90
N LEU A 22 23.30 -0.83 6.79
CA LEU A 22 23.26 -2.21 7.25
C LEU A 22 22.33 -2.42 8.47
N HIS A 23 21.65 -1.36 8.94
CA HIS A 23 20.84 -1.42 10.16
C HIS A 23 19.47 -2.08 9.94
N GLY A 24 18.96 -2.04 8.70
CA GLY A 24 17.63 -2.49 8.34
C GLY A 24 16.52 -1.69 9.05
N PHE A 25 15.32 -2.26 9.05
CA PHE A 25 14.17 -1.71 9.78
C PHE A 25 14.10 -2.30 11.19
N ARG A 26 14.31 -1.46 12.21
CA ARG A 26 14.22 -1.85 13.62
C ARG A 26 13.07 -1.09 14.26
N ASN A 27 12.00 -1.80 14.64
CA ASN A 27 10.78 -1.20 15.21
C ASN A 27 10.24 -0.05 14.37
N TRP A 28 10.26 -0.22 13.05
CA TRP A 28 9.87 0.82 12.11
C TRP A 28 8.43 0.61 11.65
N ASN A 29 7.60 1.63 11.85
CA ASN A 29 6.19 1.58 11.46
C ASN A 29 6.02 2.15 10.05
N LEU A 30 5.68 1.28 9.10
CA LEU A 30 5.22 1.70 7.78
C LEU A 30 3.69 1.78 7.82
N THR A 31 3.13 2.92 7.39
CA THR A 31 1.68 3.19 7.48
C THR A 31 1.10 3.48 6.10
N SER A 32 -0.16 3.10 5.89
CA SER A 32 -0.90 3.41 4.67
C SER A 32 -2.33 3.82 4.97
N ILE A 33 -2.86 4.74 4.15
CA ILE A 33 -4.28 5.10 4.12
C ILE A 33 -5.01 4.49 2.92
N HIS A 34 -4.31 3.71 2.08
CA HIS A 34 -4.87 3.15 0.84
C HIS A 34 -6.04 2.21 1.10
N PHE A 35 -6.14 1.64 2.30
CA PHE A 35 -7.17 0.67 2.69
C PHE A 35 -8.36 1.31 3.43
N TRP A 36 -8.42 2.65 3.46
CA TRP A 36 -9.45 3.34 4.24
C TRP A 36 -10.86 2.95 3.80
N GLY A 37 -11.68 2.56 4.78
CA GLY A 37 -13.09 2.19 4.58
C GLY A 37 -13.33 0.74 4.15
N GLU A 38 -12.28 -0.05 3.95
CA GLU A 38 -12.41 -1.48 3.64
C GLU A 38 -12.76 -2.31 4.89
N ASP A 39 -13.41 -3.46 4.69
CA ASP A 39 -13.59 -4.45 5.75
C ASP A 39 -12.25 -5.17 5.98
N PRO A 40 -11.66 -5.12 7.18
CA PRO A 40 -10.35 -5.72 7.43
C PRO A 40 -10.37 -7.26 7.47
N ILE A 41 -11.54 -7.89 7.46
CA ILE A 41 -11.67 -9.35 7.51
C ILE A 41 -11.16 -9.96 6.21
N GLY A 42 -10.07 -10.72 6.29
CA GLY A 42 -9.49 -11.41 5.14
C GLY A 42 -8.04 -11.82 5.35
N ILE A 43 -7.40 -12.25 4.26
CA ILE A 43 -5.98 -12.60 4.24
C ILE A 43 -5.18 -11.36 3.84
N TRP A 44 -4.30 -10.92 4.74
CA TRP A 44 -3.33 -9.87 4.46
C TRP A 44 -2.02 -10.49 3.97
N ARG A 45 -1.51 -10.01 2.84
CA ARG A 45 -0.25 -10.50 2.24
C ARG A 45 0.79 -9.38 2.27
N LEU A 46 1.96 -9.69 2.84
CA LEU A 46 3.13 -8.82 2.83
C LEU A 46 4.16 -9.37 1.86
N TYR A 47 4.49 -8.56 0.85
CA TYR A 47 5.52 -8.88 -0.14
C TYR A 47 6.78 -8.07 0.12
N ILE A 48 7.93 -8.73 0.21
CA ILE A 48 9.23 -8.09 0.41
C ILE A 48 10.20 -8.61 -0.64
N GLN A 49 10.84 -7.69 -1.37
CA GLN A 49 11.85 -8.02 -2.37
C GLN A 49 13.20 -7.45 -1.98
N ASN A 50 14.24 -8.30 -1.97
CA ASN A 50 15.62 -7.83 -1.91
C ASN A 50 16.12 -7.57 -3.34
N VAL A 51 16.07 -6.31 -3.77
CA VAL A 51 16.51 -5.88 -5.10
C VAL A 51 18.04 -5.87 -5.22
N GLN A 52 18.77 -5.63 -4.13
CA GLN A 52 20.23 -5.51 -4.13
C GLN A 52 20.89 -6.76 -3.52
N LYS A 53 20.75 -7.90 -4.20
CA LYS A 53 21.27 -9.21 -3.74
C LYS A 53 22.78 -9.20 -3.42
N SER A 54 23.55 -8.29 -4.02
CA SER A 54 25.00 -8.14 -3.79
C SER A 54 25.35 -7.71 -2.36
N MET A 55 24.42 -7.10 -1.62
CA MET A 55 24.63 -6.69 -0.22
C MET A 55 24.42 -7.84 0.79
N GLY A 56 24.16 -9.05 0.29
CA GLY A 56 23.92 -10.24 1.10
C GLY A 56 22.44 -10.51 1.39
N PRO A 57 22.14 -11.59 2.13
CA PRO A 57 20.78 -12.00 2.44
C PRO A 57 20.13 -11.07 3.47
N ALA A 58 18.88 -10.70 3.23
CA ALA A 58 18.04 -10.02 4.20
C ALA A 58 17.28 -11.05 5.05
N ARG A 59 17.04 -10.73 6.32
CA ARG A 59 16.24 -11.56 7.23
C ARG A 59 15.08 -10.75 7.80
N LEU A 60 13.88 -11.29 7.67
CA LEU A 60 12.70 -10.80 8.36
C LEU A 60 12.58 -11.52 9.71
N LEU A 61 12.59 -10.76 10.80
CA LEU A 61 12.54 -11.33 12.15
C LEU A 61 11.14 -11.29 12.74
N ASN A 62 10.48 -10.14 12.68
CA ASN A 62 9.14 -9.94 13.21
C ASN A 62 8.35 -9.00 12.28
N VAL A 63 7.03 -9.22 12.21
CA VAL A 63 6.07 -8.38 11.51
C VAL A 63 4.81 -8.30 12.35
N GLU A 64 4.29 -7.09 12.48
CA GLU A 64 3.01 -6.83 13.12
C GLU A 64 2.12 -6.04 12.15
N LEU A 65 0.87 -6.48 11.99
CA LEU A 65 -0.15 -5.74 11.27
C LEU A 65 -1.05 -5.03 12.28
N ILE A 66 -0.98 -3.70 12.28
CA ILE A 66 -1.79 -2.85 13.16
C ILE A 66 -2.89 -2.21 12.31
N LEU A 67 -4.15 -2.50 12.65
CA LEU A 67 -5.32 -1.97 11.94
C LEU A 67 -6.01 -0.92 12.79
N HIS A 68 -6.12 0.28 12.24
CA HIS A 68 -6.88 1.38 12.84
C HIS A 68 -8.21 1.55 12.13
N GLY A 69 -9.30 1.66 12.89
CA GLY A 69 -10.62 1.80 12.31
C GLY A 69 -11.70 2.06 13.36
N ILE A 70 -12.95 2.01 12.90
CA ILE A 70 -14.14 2.17 13.73
C ILE A 70 -14.99 0.91 13.66
N THR A 71 -15.49 0.45 14.80
CA THR A 71 -16.33 -0.78 14.87
C THR A 71 -17.75 -0.56 14.37
N LYS A 72 -18.25 0.69 14.40
CA LYS A 72 -19.60 1.06 13.96
C LYS A 72 -19.54 2.32 13.10
N PRO A 73 -19.51 2.19 11.76
CA PRO A 73 -19.49 3.33 10.86
C PRO A 73 -20.72 4.24 11.08
N GLY A 74 -20.52 5.55 11.12
CA GLY A 74 -21.62 6.53 11.19
C GLY A 74 -22.17 6.90 9.81
N GLY A 75 -23.40 7.41 9.76
CA GLY A 75 -23.91 8.17 8.60
C GLY A 75 -23.85 7.46 7.24
N CYS A 76 -23.22 8.13 6.26
CA CYS A 76 -23.16 7.72 4.85
C CYS A 76 -22.43 6.38 4.61
N PHE A 77 -21.53 5.97 5.51
CA PHE A 77 -20.76 4.73 5.41
C PHE A 77 -21.58 3.46 5.71
N ARG A 78 -22.70 3.56 6.45
CA ARG A 78 -23.58 2.40 6.71
C ARG A 78 -24.38 1.95 5.49
N LYS A 79 -24.68 2.88 4.59
CA LYS A 79 -25.57 2.64 3.43
C LYS A 79 -24.80 2.33 2.16
N LYS A 80 -23.56 2.80 2.04
CA LYS A 80 -22.66 2.54 0.91
C LYS A 80 -21.22 2.40 1.44
N PRO A 81 -20.60 1.21 1.38
CA PRO A 81 -19.28 0.95 1.98
C PRO A 81 -18.10 1.53 1.19
N PHE A 82 -18.35 2.14 0.03
CA PHE A 82 -17.28 2.64 -0.84
C PHE A 82 -16.81 4.04 -0.43
N ARG A 83 -15.51 4.30 -0.66
CA ARG A 83 -14.91 5.64 -0.58
C ARG A 83 -15.79 6.62 -1.36
N ARG A 84 -16.22 7.67 -0.69
CA ARG A 84 -16.90 8.80 -1.30
C ARG A 84 -16.06 10.02 -1.02
N TYR A 85 -15.42 10.54 -2.04
CA TYR A 85 -14.98 11.91 -1.99
C TYR A 85 -16.22 12.80 -2.06
N LEU A 86 -16.17 13.95 -1.39
CA LEU A 86 -17.32 14.87 -1.33
C LEU A 86 -17.80 15.29 -2.73
N ASP A 87 -16.89 15.28 -3.70
CA ASP A 87 -17.16 15.57 -5.10
C ASP A 87 -16.15 14.83 -5.99
N GLU A 88 -16.57 13.68 -6.53
CA GLU A 88 -15.76 12.84 -7.43
C GLU A 88 -15.38 13.60 -8.72
N GLU A 89 -16.21 14.55 -9.17
CA GLU A 89 -15.90 15.38 -10.34
C GLU A 89 -14.80 16.42 -10.04
N LEU A 90 -14.68 16.87 -8.78
CA LEU A 90 -13.57 17.72 -8.35
C LEU A 90 -12.26 16.95 -8.23
N ILE A 91 -12.27 15.65 -7.96
CA ILE A 91 -11.02 14.86 -7.89
C ILE A 91 -10.21 15.03 -9.17
N GLN A 92 -10.84 14.91 -10.34
CA GLN A 92 -10.14 15.06 -11.61
C GLN A 92 -9.59 16.48 -11.86
N LYS A 93 -10.16 17.48 -11.17
CA LYS A 93 -9.75 18.89 -11.25
C LYS A 93 -8.68 19.24 -10.23
N VAL A 94 -8.63 18.54 -9.10
CA VAL A 94 -7.72 18.81 -7.97
C VAL A 94 -6.50 17.89 -8.00
N ILE A 95 -6.63 16.64 -8.45
CA ILE A 95 -5.49 15.76 -8.67
C ILE A 95 -4.71 16.27 -9.88
N THR A 96 -3.48 16.67 -9.64
CA THR A 96 -2.49 16.94 -10.67
C THR A 96 -2.31 15.69 -11.52
N LYS A 97 -2.69 15.76 -12.81
CA LYS A 97 -2.48 14.66 -13.77
C LYS A 97 -0.99 14.33 -13.97
N VAL A 98 -0.15 15.30 -13.68
CA VAL A 98 1.31 15.16 -13.70
C VAL A 98 1.73 14.89 -12.26
N PRO A 99 2.23 13.69 -11.92
CA PRO A 99 2.75 13.44 -10.59
C PRO A 99 3.89 14.43 -10.31
N GLU A 100 3.98 14.94 -9.08
CA GLU A 100 5.04 15.86 -8.65
C GLU A 100 6.44 15.26 -8.86
N TYR A 101 6.51 13.93 -8.96
CA TYR A 101 7.70 13.18 -9.31
C TYR A 101 7.35 12.07 -10.32
N SER A 102 8.01 12.06 -11.48
CA SER A 102 7.95 10.91 -12.39
C SER A 102 9.00 9.89 -11.94
N GLU A 103 8.60 8.90 -11.14
CA GLU A 103 9.46 7.74 -10.88
C GLU A 103 9.64 7.03 -12.22
N THR A 104 10.85 7.05 -12.79
CA THR A 104 11.24 6.06 -13.79
C THR A 104 11.37 4.74 -13.04
N LEU A 105 10.23 4.09 -12.79
CA LEU A 105 10.16 2.79 -12.15
C LEU A 105 10.91 1.80 -13.05
N PRO A 106 11.95 1.10 -12.55
CA PRO A 106 12.61 0.07 -13.33
C PRO A 106 11.57 -0.96 -13.79
N GLU A 107 11.63 -1.41 -15.04
CA GLU A 107 10.70 -2.40 -15.63
C GLU A 107 10.53 -3.66 -14.76
N ALA A 108 11.57 -4.01 -13.99
CA ALA A 108 11.56 -5.10 -13.00
C ALA A 108 10.48 -4.97 -11.90
N TYR A 109 9.95 -3.77 -11.66
CA TYR A 109 8.91 -3.50 -10.67
C TYR A 109 7.52 -3.96 -11.12
N ASN A 110 7.19 -3.76 -12.41
CA ASN A 110 5.87 -4.13 -12.95
C ASN A 110 5.63 -5.64 -12.84
N GLN A 111 6.68 -6.43 -12.98
CA GLN A 111 6.61 -7.89 -12.92
C GLN A 111 6.56 -8.46 -11.51
N PHE A 112 6.86 -7.64 -10.48
CA PHE A 112 6.94 -8.13 -9.11
C PHE A 112 5.56 -8.56 -8.59
N PHE A 113 4.49 -7.83 -8.89
CA PHE A 113 3.16 -8.20 -8.41
C PHE A 113 2.48 -9.23 -9.32
N GLU A 114 2.79 -9.23 -10.61
CA GLU A 114 2.32 -10.25 -11.56
C GLU A 114 2.82 -11.67 -11.24
N THR A 115 3.88 -11.81 -10.45
CA THR A 115 4.46 -13.12 -10.08
C THR A 115 3.83 -13.76 -8.84
N PHE A 116 2.92 -13.07 -8.15
CA PHE A 116 2.26 -13.58 -6.94
C PHE A 116 0.72 -13.65 -7.05
N GLU A 117 0.17 -13.36 -8.24
CA GLU A 117 -1.23 -13.67 -8.63
C GLU A 117 -1.30 -15.03 -9.36
#